data_AF-A0A1A3FN09-F1
#
_entry.id   AF-A0A1A3FN09-F1
#
_cell.length_a   1.000
_cell.length_b   1.000
_cell.length_c   1.000
_cell.angle_alpha   90.00
_cell.angle_beta   90.00
_cell.angle_gamma   90.00
#
_symmetry.space_group_name_H-M   'P 1'
#
loop_
_entity.id
_entity.type
_entity.pdbx_description
1 polymer ?
#
loop_
_entity_poly.entity_id
_entity_poly.type
_entity_poly.pdbx_seq_one_letter_code
_entity_poly.pdbx_strand_id
1 'polypeptide(L)'
;MLARSCGHCEVLTEQCRYSFDRLVSRRRRSHARTENPSPAEVFAACTACAELVANLQPQLATRAGYVIDTGRDPALAPFHWRASRWVLLGHDGGLTELAQGAQSA
;
A
#
# COMPACT_ATOMS: atom_id res chain seq x y z
N MET A 1 -3.06 -7.85 -12.29
CA MET A 1 -4.18 -7.02 -11.77
C MET A 1 -4.48 -7.50 -10.36
N LEU A 2 -4.64 -6.60 -9.38
CA LEU A 2 -4.91 -6.99 -7.99
C LEU A 2 -6.42 -7.23 -7.82
N ALA A 3 -6.84 -8.48 -7.66
CA ALA A 3 -8.26 -8.83 -7.52
C ALA A 3 -8.93 -8.02 -6.37
N ARG A 4 -8.23 -7.84 -5.25
CA ARG A 4 -8.69 -7.05 -4.10
C ARG A 4 -8.98 -5.57 -4.39
N SER A 5 -8.37 -4.99 -5.42
CA SER A 5 -8.55 -3.58 -5.73
C SER A 5 -9.86 -3.34 -6.50
N CYS A 6 -10.40 -4.38 -7.13
CA CYS A 6 -11.56 -4.32 -8.03
C CYS A 6 -11.44 -3.19 -9.07
N GLY A 7 -10.23 -2.87 -9.54
CA GLY A 7 -10.01 -1.78 -10.51
C GLY A 7 -9.99 -0.37 -9.90
N HIS A 8 -9.95 -0.24 -8.57
CA HIS A 8 -9.97 1.05 -7.88
C HIS A 8 -8.66 1.34 -7.14
N CYS A 9 -8.46 2.61 -6.81
CA CYS A 9 -7.37 3.07 -5.95
C CYS A 9 -7.51 2.50 -4.53
N GLU A 10 -6.39 2.03 -3.97
CA GLU A 10 -6.30 1.47 -2.60
C GLU A 10 -5.94 2.54 -1.55
N VAL A 11 -5.57 3.75 -1.97
CA VAL A 11 -5.16 4.87 -1.08
C VAL A 11 -6.35 5.78 -0.73
N LEU A 12 -7.08 6.25 -1.76
CA LEU A 12 -8.31 7.05 -1.65
C LEU A 12 -8.14 8.36 -0.83
N THR A 13 -7.18 9.21 -1.24
CA THR A 13 -7.05 10.58 -0.71
C THR A 13 -8.11 11.53 -1.28
N GLU A 14 -8.19 12.76 -0.75
CA GLU A 14 -9.10 13.81 -1.24
C GLU A 14 -9.00 14.08 -2.76
N GLN A 15 -7.82 13.87 -3.35
CA GLN A 15 -7.56 14.09 -4.79
C GLN A 15 -7.72 12.82 -5.64
N CYS A 16 -8.26 11.74 -5.05
CA CYS A 16 -8.37 10.44 -5.71
C CYS A 16 -9.35 10.47 -6.88
N ARG A 17 -8.95 9.84 -7.99
CA ARG A 17 -9.81 9.66 -9.18
C ARG A 17 -10.59 8.34 -9.18
N TYR A 18 -10.52 7.59 -8.08
CA TYR A 18 -11.16 6.28 -7.90
C TYR A 18 -10.73 5.19 -8.91
N SER A 19 -9.75 5.46 -9.76
CA SER A 19 -9.22 4.52 -10.76
C SER A 19 -8.00 3.75 -10.28
N PHE A 20 -7.74 2.61 -10.91
CA PHE A 20 -6.45 1.92 -10.89
C PHE A 20 -5.67 2.29 -12.16
N ASP A 21 -4.76 3.26 -12.02
CA ASP A 21 -3.89 3.68 -13.13
C ASP A 21 -2.57 2.89 -13.15
N ARG A 22 -2.00 2.61 -11.96
CA ARG A 22 -0.69 1.95 -11.84
C ARG A 22 -0.53 1.18 -10.53
N LEU A 23 0.40 0.22 -10.56
CA LEU A 23 0.90 -0.45 -9.36
C LEU A 23 2.04 0.37 -8.76
N VAL A 24 1.98 0.61 -7.46
CA VAL A 24 3.01 1.33 -6.71
C VAL A 24 3.70 0.34 -5.77
N SER A 25 5.03 0.28 -5.82
CA SER A 25 5.79 -0.55 -4.88
C SER A 25 5.91 0.12 -3.53
N ARG A 26 5.71 -0.68 -2.48
CA ARG A 26 5.92 -0.30 -1.08
C ARG A 26 7.40 -0.37 -0.68
N ARG A 27 8.24 -1.06 -1.44
CA ARG A 27 9.69 -1.08 -1.19
C ARG A 27 10.34 0.20 -1.69
N ARG A 28 11.28 0.74 -0.92
CA ARG A 28 12.05 1.91 -1.36
C ARG A 28 12.84 1.58 -2.63
N ARG A 29 12.97 2.59 -3.50
CA ARG A 29 13.62 2.49 -4.82
C ARG A 29 15.08 2.00 -4.80
N SER A 30 15.76 2.03 -3.64
CA SER A 30 17.12 1.52 -3.48
C SER A 30 17.21 -0.01 -3.48
N HIS A 31 16.08 -0.71 -3.31
CA HIS A 31 16.05 -2.16 -3.39
C HIS A 31 15.85 -2.59 -4.85
N ALA A 32 16.64 -3.57 -5.31
CA ALA A 32 16.51 -4.16 -6.65
C ALA A 32 15.04 -4.45 -6.94
N ARG A 33 14.50 -3.83 -7.99
CA ARG A 33 13.12 -4.07 -8.44
C ARG A 33 13.02 -5.55 -8.79
N THR A 34 12.36 -6.32 -7.94
CA THR A 34 12.06 -7.72 -8.22
C THR A 34 11.19 -7.74 -9.48
N GLU A 35 11.58 -8.54 -10.48
CA GLU A 35 10.88 -8.60 -11.78
C GLU A 35 9.43 -9.04 -11.64
N ASN A 36 9.08 -9.71 -10.53
CA ASN A 36 7.73 -10.09 -10.19
C ASN A 36 7.44 -9.80 -8.71
N PRO A 37 7.01 -8.58 -8.36
CA PRO A 37 6.72 -8.24 -6.97
C PRO A 37 5.50 -9.00 -6.47
N SER A 38 5.55 -9.44 -5.22
CA SER A 38 4.42 -10.04 -4.53
C SER A 38 3.25 -9.05 -4.46
N PRO A 39 1.99 -9.52 -4.53
CA PRO A 39 0.81 -8.70 -4.25
C PRO A 39 0.86 -7.94 -2.92
N ALA A 40 1.62 -8.42 -1.92
CA ALA A 40 1.84 -7.74 -0.64
C ALA A 40 2.77 -6.52 -0.78
N GLU A 41 3.65 -6.50 -1.77
CA GLU A 41 4.69 -5.48 -1.99
C GLU A 41 4.20 -4.30 -2.83
N VAL A 42 3.02 -4.41 -3.43
CA VAL A 42 2.46 -3.39 -4.30
C VAL A 42 1.04 -3.05 -3.88
N PHE A 43 0.59 -1.85 -4.23
CA PHE A 43 -0.80 -1.44 -4.11
C PHE A 43 -1.24 -0.74 -5.39
N ALA A 44 -2.55 -0.78 -5.67
CA ALA A 44 -3.12 -0.05 -6.80
C ALA A 44 -3.39 1.41 -6.41
N ALA A 45 -2.99 2.33 -7.27
CA ALA A 45 -3.27 3.75 -7.08
C ALA A 45 -3.63 4.42 -8.41
N CYS A 46 -4.48 5.44 -8.34
CA CYS A 46 -4.58 6.42 -9.41
C CYS A 46 -3.32 7.29 -9.43
N THR A 47 -3.11 8.00 -10.54
CA THR A 47 -1.94 8.87 -10.75
C THR A 47 -1.79 9.91 -9.64
N ALA A 48 -2.88 10.59 -9.27
CA ALA A 48 -2.84 11.60 -8.21
C ALA A 48 -2.43 11.02 -6.85
N CYS A 49 -2.98 9.86 -6.46
CA CYS A 49 -2.58 9.21 -5.21
C CYS A 49 -1.15 8.68 -5.25
N ALA A 50 -0.69 8.16 -6.39
CA ALA A 50 0.68 7.68 -6.55
C ALA A 50 1.70 8.83 -6.40
N GLU A 51 1.40 10.00 -6.98
CA GLU A 51 2.22 11.21 -6.87
C GLU A 51 2.20 11.77 -5.45
N LEU A 52 1.05 11.79 -4.79
CA LEU A 52 0.93 12.23 -3.40
C LEU A 52 1.78 11.34 -2.47
N VAL A 53 1.66 10.02 -2.61
CA VAL A 53 2.45 9.07 -1.80
C VAL A 53 3.96 9.24 -2.07
N ALA A 54 4.36 9.47 -3.33
CA ALA A 54 5.78 9.66 -3.67
C ALA A 54 6.39 10.93 -3.03
N ASN A 55 5.58 11.95 -2.77
CA ASN A 55 5.99 13.20 -2.15
C ASN A 55 5.69 13.25 -0.63
N LEU A 56 5.09 12.20 -0.08
CA LEU A 56 4.74 12.13 1.33
C LEU A 56 6.01 12.08 2.19
N GLN A 57 5.98 12.73 3.36
CA GLN A 57 7.08 12.65 4.31
C GLN A 57 7.37 11.18 4.64
N PRO A 58 8.64 10.73 4.61
CA PRO A 58 8.96 9.31 4.75
C PRO A 58 8.38 8.65 6.00
N GLN A 59 8.35 9.38 7.13
CA GLN A 59 7.79 8.89 8.39
C GLN A 59 6.27 8.64 8.28
N LEU A 60 5.54 9.54 7.61
CA LEU A 60 4.10 9.39 7.37
C LEU A 60 3.81 8.26 6.38
N ALA A 61 4.63 8.14 5.33
CA ALA A 61 4.50 7.06 4.35
C ALA A 61 4.73 5.68 4.97
N THR A 62 5.74 5.55 5.85
CA THR A 62 5.98 4.32 6.61
C THR A 62 4.86 4.06 7.62
N ARG A 63 4.41 5.08 8.36
CA ARG A 63 3.31 4.93 9.33
C ARG A 63 2.01 4.50 8.67
N ALA A 64 1.70 5.04 7.49
CA ALA A 64 0.54 4.67 6.68
C ALA A 64 0.70 3.31 5.95
N GLY A 65 1.90 2.71 5.98
CA GLY A 65 2.17 1.44 5.33
C GLY A 65 2.37 1.50 3.81
N TYR A 66 2.40 2.70 3.24
CA TYR A 66 2.66 2.92 1.81
C TYR A 66 4.13 2.68 1.45
N VAL A 67 5.02 2.82 2.43
CA VAL A 67 6.43 2.45 2.32
C VAL A 67 6.76 1.46 3.44
N ILE A 68 7.56 0.45 3.14
CA ILE A 68 8.02 -0.54 4.11
C ILE A 68 9.54 -0.48 4.18
N ASP A 69 10.07 -0.57 5.41
CA ASP A 69 11.51 -0.63 5.65
C ASP A 69 12.10 -1.96 5.19
N THR A 70 13.39 -1.93 4.86
CA THR A 70 14.13 -3.11 4.39
C THR A 70 14.19 -4.18 5.47
N GLY A 71 13.78 -5.40 5.12
CA GLY A 71 13.83 -6.57 6.00
C GLY A 71 12.51 -6.92 6.71
N ARG A 72 11.49 -6.06 6.62
CA ARG A 72 10.15 -6.39 7.12
C ARG A 72 9.37 -7.16 6.06
N ASP A 73 8.66 -8.21 6.48
CA ASP A 73 7.71 -8.90 5.63
C ASP A 73 6.58 -7.94 5.21
N PRO A 74 6.38 -7.71 3.90
CA PRO A 74 5.32 -6.83 3.39
C PRO A 74 3.91 -7.28 3.79
N ALA A 75 3.67 -8.58 3.99
CA ALA A 75 2.38 -9.11 4.40
C ALA A 75 2.07 -8.88 5.89
N LEU A 76 3.10 -8.56 6.69
CA LEU A 76 2.97 -8.22 8.12
C LEU A 76 3.04 -6.71 8.38
N ALA A 77 3.13 -5.89 7.33
CA ALA A 77 3.14 -4.45 7.44
C ALA A 77 1.72 -3.89 7.24
N PRO A 78 1.09 -3.28 8.27
CA PRO A 78 -0.20 -2.64 8.15
C PRO A 78 -0.23 -1.63 7.01
N PHE A 79 -1.34 -1.55 6.29
CA PHE A 79 -1.59 -0.63 5.20
C PHE A 79 -2.88 0.15 5.50
N HIS A 80 -2.81 1.48 5.41
CA HIS A 80 -3.97 2.34 5.58
C HIS A 80 -4.82 2.30 4.30
N TRP A 81 -5.82 1.44 4.30
CA TRP A 81 -6.63 1.14 3.14
C TRP A 81 -7.76 2.15 2.97
N ARG A 82 -7.82 2.75 1.79
CA ARG A 82 -8.88 3.66 1.33
C ARG A 82 -9.27 4.69 2.38
N ALA A 83 -8.26 5.26 3.03
CA ALA A 83 -8.38 6.26 4.08
C ALA A 83 -9.37 5.93 5.23
N SER A 84 -9.71 4.66 5.45
CA SER A 84 -10.82 4.27 6.35
C SER A 84 -10.46 3.18 7.35
N ARG A 85 -9.58 2.25 7.00
CA ARG A 85 -9.24 1.12 7.87
C ARG A 85 -7.82 0.62 7.66
N TRP A 86 -7.34 -0.16 8.61
CA TRP A 86 -6.04 -0.81 8.55
C TRP A 86 -6.16 -2.25 8.13
N VAL A 87 -5.31 -2.67 7.19
CA VAL A 87 -5.34 -4.03 6.64
C VAL A 87 -3.94 -4.59 6.48
N LEU A 88 -3.84 -5.90 6.36
CA LEU A 88 -2.67 -6.60 5.85
C LEU A 88 -2.91 -7.02 4.40
N LEU A 89 -1.88 -6.87 3.57
CA LEU A 89 -1.92 -7.29 2.16
C LEU A 89 -1.23 -8.65 2.05
N GLY A 90 -1.99 -9.71 1.77
CA GLY A 90 -1.45 -11.06 1.66
C GLY A 90 -0.59 -11.26 0.41
N HIS A 91 0.35 -12.21 0.47
CA HIS A 91 1.13 -12.65 -0.69
C HIS A 91 0.26 -13.30 -1.78
N ASP A 92 -0.89 -13.82 -1.40
CA ASP A 92 -1.94 -14.36 -2.29
C ASP A 92 -2.79 -13.26 -2.95
N GLY A 93 -2.60 -11.99 -2.55
CA GLY A 93 -3.42 -10.86 -2.98
C GLY A 93 -4.68 -10.65 -2.15
N GLY A 94 -4.87 -11.42 -1.06
CA GLY A 94 -5.93 -11.24 -0.09
C GLY A 94 -5.76 -9.99 0.77
N LEU A 95 -6.81 -9.68 1.53
CA LEU A 95 -6.88 -8.55 2.44
C LEU A 95 -7.42 -9.04 3.78
N THR A 96 -6.65 -8.81 4.86
CA THR A 96 -7.06 -9.12 6.23
C THR A 96 -7.23 -7.82 7.00
N GLU A 97 -8.43 -7.56 7.52
CA GLU A 97 -8.68 -6.36 8.32
C GLU A 97 -8.04 -6.49 9.71
N LEU A 98 -7.38 -5.42 10.17
CA LEU A 98 -6.85 -5.34 11.52
C LEU A 98 -7.90 -4.72 12.43
N ALA A 99 -8.16 -5.35 13.59
CA ALA A 99 -9.04 -4.77 14.60
C ALA A 99 -8.54 -3.37 14.99
N GLN A 100 -9.46 -2.41 15.15
CA GLN A 100 -9.16 -0.99 15.37
C GLN A 100 -8.30 -0.66 16.62
N GLY A 101 -7.90 -1.65 17.42
CA GLY A 101 -7.03 -1.52 18.59
C GLY A 101 -5.60 -2.10 18.45
N ALA A 102 -5.21 -2.66 17.30
CA ALA A 102 -3.94 -3.39 17.16
C ALA A 102 -2.69 -2.51 16.93
N GLN A 103 -2.79 -1.18 17.10
CA GLN A 103 -1.70 -0.23 16.80
C GLN A 103 -0.86 0.20 18.01
N SER A 104 -1.05 -0.42 19.17
CA SER A 104 -0.30 -0.09 20.39
C SER A 104 0.61 -1.23 20.82
N ALA A 105 1.61 -1.58 20.00
CA ALA A 105 2.73 -2.43 20.43
C ALA A 105 3.98 -2.11 19.59
#